data_AF-A0A2N2YXS6-F1
#
_entry.id   AF-A0A2N2YXS6-F1
#
_cell.length_a   1.000
_cell.length_b   1.000
_cell.length_c   1.000
_cell.angle_alpha   90.00
_cell.angle_beta   90.00
_cell.angle_gamma   90.00
#
_symmetry.space_group_name_H-M   'P 1'
#
loop_
_entity.id
_entity.type
_entity.pdbx_description
1 polymer ?
#
loop_
_entity_poly.entity_id
_entity_poly.type
_entity_poly.pdbx_seq_one_letter_code
_entity_poly.pdbx_strand_id
1 'polypeptide(L)' 'MPVKRKRKARKTIYKIIDFKLSARQKKSLRNYCKARKTTPTKLIKKMIAPFINNYADSVPEELYNTANQLDLFEE' A
#
# COMPACT_ATOMS: atom_id res chain seq x y z
N MET A 1 19.95 -4.34 45.16
CA MET A 1 19.29 -5.01 44.02
C MET A 1 19.59 -4.21 42.75
N PRO A 2 20.24 -4.76 41.71
CA PRO A 2 20.47 -4.00 40.49
C PRO A 2 19.14 -3.75 39.75
N VAL A 3 18.80 -2.48 39.56
CA VAL A 3 17.59 -2.06 38.85
C VAL A 3 17.71 -2.46 37.38
N LYS A 4 16.90 -3.43 36.93
CA LYS A 4 16.84 -3.85 35.52
C LYS A 4 16.39 -2.65 34.67
N ARG A 5 17.31 -2.06 33.90
CA ARG A 5 17.00 -1.02 32.91
C ARG A 5 16.04 -1.61 31.86
N LYS A 6 14.83 -1.05 31.75
CA LYS A 6 13.85 -1.41 30.71
C LYS A 6 14.48 -1.15 29.33
N ARG A 7 14.62 -2.19 28.50
CA ARG A 7 15.09 -2.04 27.12
C ARG A 7 14.07 -1.19 26.35
N LYS A 8 14.49 -0.04 25.81
CA LYS A 8 13.65 0.78 24.92
C LYS A 8 13.28 -0.05 23.70
N ALA A 9 11.98 -0.20 23.42
CA ALA A 9 11.51 -0.88 22.22
C ALA A 9 12.04 -0.14 20.98
N ARG A 10 12.61 -0.87 20.02
CA ARG A 10 13.08 -0.29 18.75
C ARG A 10 11.85 0.21 17.97
N LYS A 11 11.91 1.44 17.46
CA LYS A 11 10.85 1.99 16.59
C LYS A 11 10.72 1.11 15.35
N THR A 12 9.52 0.58 15.10
CA THR A 12 9.26 -0.25 13.93
C THR A 12 9.20 0.63 12.69
N ILE A 13 10.18 0.47 11.79
CA ILE A 13 10.31 1.25 10.54
C ILE A 13 9.23 0.85 9.52
N TYR A 14 8.75 -0.39 9.58
CA TYR A 14 7.81 -0.94 8.61
C TYR A 14 6.46 -1.29 9.24
N LYS A 15 5.39 -1.14 8.46
CA LYS A 15 4.03 -1.58 8.82
C LYS A 15 3.65 -2.79 7.97
N ILE A 16 2.90 -3.71 8.57
CA ILE A 16 2.42 -4.93 7.90
C ILE A 16 1.05 -4.62 7.30
N ILE A 17 0.82 -5.04 6.06
CA ILE A 17 -0.47 -5.01 5.39
C ILE A 17 -0.83 -6.44 5.04
N ASP A 18 -1.90 -6.95 5.65
CA ASP A 18 -2.39 -8.30 5.42
C ASP A 18 -3.72 -8.25 4.67
N PHE A 19 -3.84 -9.03 3.60
CA PHE A 19 -5.08 -9.20 2.86
C PHE A 19 -5.32 -10.67 2.56
N LYS A 20 -6.60 -11.07 2.58
CA LYS A 20 -7.01 -12.45 2.29
C LYS A 20 -7.24 -12.62 0.80
N LEU A 21 -6.80 -13.76 0.27
CA LEU A 21 -7.09 -14.18 -1.10
C LEU A 21 -7.86 -15.50 -1.05
N SER A 22 -8.83 -15.65 -1.94
CA SER A 22 -9.42 -16.96 -2.21
C SER A 22 -8.36 -17.94 -2.73
N ALA A 23 -8.61 -19.23 -2.56
CA ALA A 23 -7.71 -20.28 -3.06
C ALA A 23 -7.43 -20.14 -4.56
N ARG A 24 -8.46 -19.79 -5.36
CA ARG A 24 -8.34 -19.57 -6.81
C ARG A 24 -7.45 -18.37 -7.13
N GLN A 25 -7.65 -17.24 -6.46
CA GLN A 25 -6.83 -16.04 -6.66
C GLN A 25 -5.36 -16.31 -6.32
N LYS A 26 -5.08 -17.00 -5.20
CA LYS A 26 -3.71 -17.37 -4.82
C LYS A 26 -3.05 -18.31 -5.83
N LYS A 27 -3.80 -19.28 -6.37
CA LYS A 27 -3.29 -20.18 -7.43
C LYS A 27 -2.96 -19.39 -8.70
N SER A 28 -3.87 -18.51 -9.14
CA SER A 28 -3.66 -17.65 -10.30
C SER A 28 -2.42 -16.75 -10.15
N LEU A 29 -2.29 -16.07 -9.01
CA LEU A 29 -1.16 -15.21 -8.69
C LEU A 29 0.18 -15.96 -8.77
N ARG A 30 0.24 -17.17 -8.20
CA ARG A 30 1.46 -18.00 -8.27
C ARG A 30 1.82 -18.40 -9.70
N ASN A 31 0.84 -18.80 -10.50
CA ASN A 31 1.08 -19.20 -11.90
C ASN A 31 1.61 -18.03 -12.73
N TYR A 32 1.01 -16.84 -12.57
CA TYR A 32 1.49 -15.63 -13.22
C TYR A 32 2.93 -15.29 -12.81
N CYS A 33 3.22 -15.32 -11.51
CA CYS A 33 4.56 -15.05 -10.99
C CYS A 33 5.60 -16.05 -11.53
N LYS A 34 5.24 -17.33 -11.65
CA LYS A 34 6.11 -18.37 -12.23
C LYS A 34 6.41 -18.11 -13.71
N ALA A 35 5.38 -17.78 -14.50
CA ALA A 35 5.54 -17.49 -15.92
C ALA A 35 6.45 -16.29 -16.20
N ARG A 36 6.40 -15.26 -15.34
CA ARG A 36 7.17 -14.01 -15.50
C ARG A 36 8.42 -13.91 -14.63
N LYS A 37 8.85 -15.02 -14.00
CA LYS A 37 10.04 -15.07 -13.11
C LYS A 37 10.05 -13.96 -12.05
N THR A 38 8.89 -13.69 -11.45
CA THR A 38 8.72 -12.67 -10.40
C THR A 38 8.15 -13.30 -9.12
N THR A 39 8.04 -12.52 -8.05
CA THR A 39 7.41 -12.96 -6.80
C THR A 39 6.12 -12.18 -6.56
N PRO A 40 5.14 -12.77 -5.83
CA PRO A 40 3.90 -12.07 -5.48
C PRO A 40 4.17 -10.70 -4.85
N THR A 41 5.10 -10.64 -3.89
CA THR A 41 5.49 -9.40 -3.21
C THR A 41 6.06 -8.36 -4.17
N LYS A 42 6.97 -8.75 -5.09
CA LYS A 42 7.53 -7.81 -6.08
C LYS A 42 6.45 -7.30 -7.02
N LEU A 43 5.54 -8.18 -7.46
CA LEU A 43 4.43 -7.80 -8.32
C LEU A 43 3.51 -6.80 -7.62
N ILE A 44 3.05 -7.12 -6.42
CA ILE A 44 2.15 -6.25 -5.65
C ILE A 44 2.81 -4.90 -5.40
N LYS A 45 4.06 -4.88 -4.91
CA LYS A 45 4.80 -3.63 -4.71
C LYS A 45 4.93 -2.81 -6.00
N LYS A 46 5.19 -3.46 -7.14
CA LYS A 46 5.26 -2.77 -8.44
C LYS A 46 3.90 -2.17 -8.83
N MET A 47 2.80 -2.87 -8.58
CA MET A 47 1.46 -2.40 -8.92
C MET A 47 0.98 -1.27 -8.02
N ILE A 48 1.35 -1.29 -6.74
CA ILE A 48 0.97 -0.23 -5.79
C ILE A 48 1.97 0.92 -5.72
N ALA A 49 3.17 0.78 -6.30
CA ALA A 49 4.24 1.79 -6.27
C ALA A 49 3.77 3.21 -6.62
N PRO A 50 2.97 3.43 -7.69
CA PRO A 50 2.46 4.77 -8.01
C PRO A 50 1.62 5.40 -6.89
N PHE A 51 0.92 4.57 -6.10
CA PHE A 51 0.00 5.01 -5.04
C PHE A 51 0.67 5.18 -3.68
N ILE A 52 1.90 4.69 -3.50
CA ILE A 52 2.62 4.79 -2.21
C ILE A 52 3.82 5.72 -2.27
N ASN A 53 4.34 6.04 -3.47
CA ASN A 53 5.53 6.87 -3.60
C ASN A 53 5.23 8.36 -3.74
N ASN A 54 4.06 8.73 -4.29
CA ASN A 54 3.77 10.11 -4.68
C ASN A 54 2.87 10.87 -3.69
N TYR A 55 2.44 10.21 -2.61
CA TYR A 55 1.40 10.71 -1.70
C TYR A 55 1.86 10.76 -0.23
N ALA A 56 3.18 10.69 0.02
CA ALA A 56 3.72 10.64 1.38
C ALA A 56 3.58 11.99 2.11
N ASP A 57 3.77 13.10 1.40
CA ASP A 57 3.84 14.44 2.00
C ASP A 57 2.56 15.27 1.76
N SER A 58 2.02 15.22 0.54
CA SER A 58 0.74 15.85 0.20
C SER A 58 0.12 15.17 -1.01
N VAL A 59 -1.21 15.18 -1.08
CA VAL A 59 -1.93 14.85 -2.31
C VAL A 59 -2.01 16.15 -3.13
N PRO A 60 -1.60 16.17 -4.41
CA PRO A 60 -1.77 17.34 -5.27
C PRO A 60 -3.22 17.84 -5.22
N GLU A 61 -3.43 19.15 -5.07
CA GLU A 61 -4.77 19.77 -5.00
C GLU A 61 -5.64 19.40 -6.21
N GLU A 62 -5.03 19.19 -7.37
CA GLU A 62 -5.67 18.77 -8.63
C GLU A 62 -6.36 17.40 -8.55
N LEU A 63 -5.99 16.54 -7.60
CA LEU A 63 -6.57 15.20 -7.39
C LEU A 63 -7.65 15.19 -6.30
N TYR A 64 -7.78 16.27 -5.52
CA TYR A 64 -8.97 16.46 -4.71
C TYR A 64 -10.08 16.81 -5.69
N ASN A 65 -11.02 15.88 -5.85
CA ASN A 65 -12.20 16.00 -6.70
C ASN A 65 -12.57 17.47 -7.00
N THR A 66 -12.57 17.78 -8.29
CA THR A 66 -13.19 18.97 -8.91
C THR A 66 -14.32 19.52 -8.04
N ALA A 67 -14.28 20.83 -7.79
CA ALA A 67 -15.36 21.59 -7.14
C ALA A 67 -16.73 21.00 -7.47
N ASN A 68 -17.58 20.81 -6.45
CA ASN A 68 -18.85 20.10 -6.49
C ASN A 68 -19.45 20.08 -7.90
N GLN A 69 -19.54 18.90 -8.51
CA GLN A 69 -20.04 18.73 -9.87
C GLN A 69 -21.49 19.21 -10.04
N LEU A 70 -22.17 19.54 -8.93
CA LEU A 70 -23.48 20.19 -8.86
C LEU A 70 -23.42 21.69 -9.19
N ASP A 71 -22.29 22.36 -8.95
CA ASP A 71 -22.09 23.78 -9.25
C ASP A 71 -21.98 24.02 -10.78
N LEU A 72 -21.75 22.97 -11.57
CA LEU A 72 -21.75 23.04 -13.04
C LEU A 72 -23.16 23.15 -13.66
N PHE A 73 -24.23 22.98 -12.88
CA PHE A 73 -25.61 22.98 -13.36
C PHE A 73 -26.43 24.19 -12.88
N GLU A 74 -25.80 25.19 -12.24
CA GLU A 74 -26.46 26.42 -11.78
C GLU A 74 -26.42 27.59 -12.81
N GLU A 75 -26.01 27.33 -14.07
CA GLU A 75 -26.05 28.30 -15.19
C GLU A 75 -27.27 28.13 -16.12
#